data_AF-A0A5J6MLM5-F1
#
_entry.id   AF-A0A5J6MLM5-F1
#
_cell.length_a   1.000
_cell.length_b   1.000
_cell.length_c   1.000
_cell.angle_alpha   90.00
_cell.angle_beta   90.00
_cell.angle_gamma   90.00
#
_symmetry.space_group_name_H-M   'P 1'
#
loop_
_entity.id
_entity.type
_entity.pdbx_description
1 polymer ?
#
loop_
_entity_poly.entity_id
_entity_poly.type
_entity_poly.pdbx_seq_one_letter_code
_entity_poly.pdbx_strand_id
1 'polypeptide(L)' 'MRVRMKTTMAGPAGVWLAGSDVDLPPAAAYALIEGRFADQVDQPGTEEQAMLSAPETTARRRRRPSPGK' A
#
# COMPACT_ATOMS: atom_id res chain seq x y z
N MET A 1 0.01 14.94 -11.24
CA MET A 1 0.98 13.83 -11.39
C MET A 1 0.72 12.89 -10.24
N ARG A 2 0.49 11.61 -10.53
CA ARG A 2 0.12 10.65 -9.49
C ARG A 2 1.36 9.99 -8.89
N VAL A 3 1.40 9.96 -7.56
CA VAL A 3 2.46 9.29 -6.80
C VAL A 3 1.86 8.41 -5.72
N ARG A 4 2.51 7.27 -5.43
CA ARG A 4 2.17 6.36 -4.34
C ARG A 4 3.04 6.72 -3.14
N MET A 5 2.42 7.10 -2.04
CA MET A 5 3.15 7.44 -0.81
C MET A 5 3.81 6.19 -0.21
N LYS A 6 5.09 6.27 0.14
CA LYS A 6 5.82 5.16 0.80
C LYS A 6 5.73 5.25 2.32
N THR A 7 5.49 6.45 2.84
CA THR A 7 5.34 6.73 4.26
C THR A 7 4.14 7.61 4.52
N THR A 8 3.62 7.56 5.75
CA THR A 8 2.58 8.49 6.19
C THR A 8 3.22 9.86 6.42
N MET A 9 2.67 10.89 5.78
CA MET A 9 3.14 12.26 5.88
C MET A 9 1.97 13.16 6.28
N ALA A 10 2.16 13.93 7.36
CA ALA A 10 1.21 14.97 7.77
C ALA A 10 1.75 16.33 7.35
N GLY A 11 0.93 17.12 6.67
CA GLY A 11 1.25 18.46 6.22
C GLY A 11 0.09 19.43 6.38
N PRO A 12 0.26 20.70 5.99
CA PRO A 12 -0.77 21.73 6.11
C PRO A 12 -2.05 21.39 5.32
N ALA A 13 -1.92 20.59 4.27
CA ALA A 13 -3.02 20.15 3.42
C ALA A 13 -3.77 18.91 3.97
N GLY A 14 -3.31 18.32 5.08
CA GLY A 14 -3.88 17.10 5.67
C GLY A 14 -2.85 15.99 5.81
N VAL A 15 -3.35 14.76 5.99
CA VAL A 15 -2.52 13.57 6.19
C VAL A 15 -2.62 12.66 4.96
N TRP A 16 -1.47 12.33 4.38
CA TRP A 16 -1.33 11.31 3.35
C TRP A 16 -0.82 10.03 3.97
N LEU A 17 -1.55 8.94 3.82
CA LEU A 17 -1.19 7.65 4.39
C LEU A 17 -0.20 6.89 3.50
N ALA A 18 0.70 6.13 4.11
CA ALA A 18 1.53 5.18 3.39
C ALA A 18 0.66 4.24 2.55
N GLY A 19 1.07 3.97 1.31
CA GLY A 19 0.34 3.14 0.37
C GLY A 19 -0.83 3.86 -0.33
N SER A 20 -1.09 5.14 -0.06
CA SER A 20 -2.13 5.90 -0.77
C SER A 20 -1.61 6.50 -2.07
N ASP A 21 -2.43 6.47 -3.13
CA ASP A 21 -2.17 7.20 -4.36
C ASP A 21 -2.70 8.63 -4.23
N VAL A 22 -1.83 9.62 -4.46
CA VAL A 22 -2.19 11.03 -4.40
C VAL A 22 -1.84 11.71 -5.72
N ASP A 23 -2.72 12.58 -6.21
CA ASP A 23 -2.40 13.44 -7.34
C ASP A 23 -1.88 14.78 -6.82
N LEU A 24 -0.65 15.11 -7.20
CA LEU A 24 0.06 16.31 -6.78
C LEU A 24 0.58 17.10 -7.98
N PRO A 25 0.82 18.42 -7.82
CA PRO A 25 1.53 19.21 -8.80
C PRO A 25 2.91 18.60 -9.10
N PRO A 26 3.39 18.61 -10.36
CA PRO A 26 4.66 17.96 -10.74
C PRO A 26 5.83 18.37 -9.85
N ALA A 27 5.98 19.65 -9.52
CA ALA A 27 7.05 20.13 -8.65
C ALA A 27 7.04 19.47 -7.25
N ALA A 28 5.86 19.30 -6.65
CA ALA A 28 5.73 18.65 -5.34
C ALA A 28 5.92 17.13 -5.45
N ALA A 29 5.39 16.51 -6.50
CA ALA A 29 5.57 15.08 -6.78
C ALA A 29 7.05 14.72 -6.94
N TYR A 30 7.81 15.48 -7.73
CA TYR A 30 9.25 15.28 -7.91
C TYR A 30 10.01 15.41 -6.59
N ALA A 31 9.72 16.44 -5.79
CA ALA A 31 10.36 16.60 -4.48
C ALA A 31 10.15 15.39 -3.56
N LEU A 32 8.95 14.79 -3.57
CA LEU A 32 8.65 13.58 -2.80
C LEU A 32 9.33 12.33 -3.36
N ILE A 33 9.43 12.21 -4.68
CA ILE A 33 10.11 11.08 -5.35
C ILE A 33 11.63 11.15 -5.11
N GLU A 34 12.24 12.32 -5.33
CA GLU A 34 13.67 12.55 -5.08
C GLU A 34 14.03 12.33 -3.62
N GLY A 35 13.15 12.77 -2.71
CA GLY A 35 13.27 12.51 -1.27
C GLY A 35 13.00 11.06 -0.85
N ARG A 36 12.66 10.16 -1.80
CA ARG A 36 12.30 8.74 -1.56
C ARG A 36 11.08 8.55 -0.64
N PHE A 37 10.22 9.56 -0.55
CA PHE A 37 8.97 9.53 0.23
C PHE A 37 7.78 9.01 -0.57
N ALA A 38 7.84 9.07 -1.90
CA ALA A 38 6.82 8.57 -2.80
C ALA A 38 7.43 7.91 -4.05
N ASP A 39 6.63 7.14 -4.77
CA ASP A 39 6.99 6.52 -6.05
C ASP A 39 6.08 7.04 -7.17
N GLN A 40 6.61 7.19 -8.39
CA GLN A 40 5.80 7.66 -9.51
C GLN A 40 4.86 6.54 -9.97
N VAL A 41 3.55 6.82 -9.97
CA VAL A 41 2.58 5.90 -10.53
C VAL A 41 2.38 6.29 -12.00
N ASP A 42 3.16 5.66 -12.88
CA ASP A 42 2.86 5.66 -14.31
C ASP A 42 1.54 4.90 -14.50
N GLN A 43 0.58 5.52 -15.17
CA GLN A 43 -0.80 5.03 -15.17
C GLN A 43 -1.11 4.41 -16.53
N PRO A 44 -0.86 3.11 -16.76
CA PRO A 44 -1.69 2.37 -17.70
C PRO A 44 -3.05 2.14 -17.01
N GLY A 45 -4.13 2.52 -17.68
CA GLY A 45 -5.45 2.64 -17.06
C GLY A 45 -5.99 1.37 -16.39
N THR A 46 -6.94 1.62 -15.48
CA THR A 46 -8.05 0.72 -15.12
C THR A 46 -7.80 -0.30 -13.99
N GLU A 47 -8.78 -0.40 -13.08
CA GLU A 47 -9.09 -1.48 -12.14
C GLU A 47 -8.19 -1.73 -10.91
N GLU A 48 -8.56 -1.17 -9.74
CA GLU A 48 -8.75 -1.96 -8.50
C GLU A 48 -9.36 -1.08 -7.39
N GLN A 49 -10.59 -0.59 -7.59
CA GLN A 49 -11.37 -0.11 -6.44
C GLN A 49 -12.09 -1.31 -5.80
N ALA A 50 -11.72 -1.54 -4.55
CA ALA A 50 -12.58 -2.11 -3.51
C ALA A 50 -12.88 -3.62 -3.56
N MET A 51 -11.85 -4.46 -3.38
CA MET A 51 -12.02 -5.65 -2.53
C MET A 51 -12.09 -5.20 -1.07
N LEU A 52 -13.25 -4.64 -0.68
CA LEU A 52 -13.66 -4.55 0.72
C LEU A 52 -13.85 -5.97 1.25
N SER A 53 -13.01 -6.35 2.21
CA SER A 53 -13.21 -7.33 3.31
C SER A 53 -12.12 -8.39 3.37
N ALA A 54 -11.07 -8.08 4.13
CA ALA A 54 -10.23 -9.04 4.83
C ALA A 54 -11.05 -9.83 5.89
N PRO A 55 -10.52 -10.88 6.57
CA PRO A 55 -9.31 -11.69 6.30
C PRO A 55 -9.55 -13.22 6.31
N GLU A 56 -8.75 -13.96 5.52
CA GLU A 56 -8.37 -15.35 5.84
C GLU A 56 -7.34 -15.34 6.99
N THR A 57 -7.58 -16.09 8.08
CA THR A 57 -6.57 -16.89 8.83
C THR A 57 -6.95 -17.10 10.29
N THR A 58 -6.95 -18.37 10.73
CA THR A 58 -6.15 -18.94 11.85
C THR A 58 -6.54 -20.43 11.98
N ALA A 59 -5.90 -21.36 11.28
CA ALA A 59 -4.67 -22.04 11.70
C ALA A 59 -4.71 -22.59 13.16
N ARG A 60 -4.91 -23.92 13.32
CA ARG A 60 -4.03 -24.68 14.21
C ARG A 60 -3.86 -26.13 13.80
N ARG A 61 -2.74 -26.31 13.12
CA ARG A 61 -2.01 -27.54 12.83
C ARG A 61 -1.53 -28.22 14.14
N ARG A 62 -1.25 -29.52 14.02
CA ARG A 62 -0.48 -30.43 14.91
C ARG A 62 -1.38 -31.23 15.87
N ARG A 63 -1.42 -32.57 15.82
CA ARG A 63 -0.30 -33.52 15.75
C ARG A 63 -0.72 -34.84 15.06
N ARG A 64 0.15 -35.34 14.17
CA ARG A 64 0.36 -36.76 13.83
C ARG A 64 1.80 -37.10 14.29
N PRO A 65 2.27 -38.35 14.45
CA PRO A 65 1.65 -39.64 14.08
C PRO A 65 1.93 -40.87 15.00
N SER A 66 1.36 -42.03 14.60
CA SER A 66 1.87 -43.44 14.69
C SER A 66 1.70 -44.24 16.02
N PRO A 67 1.92 -45.59 16.03
CA PRO A 67 1.16 -46.68 15.40
C PRO A 67 0.92 -47.89 16.36
N GLY A 68 0.26 -48.97 15.90
CA GLY A 68 0.19 -50.29 16.58
C GLY A 68 -1.22 -50.63 17.07
N LYS A 69 -1.75 -51.85 16.94
CA LYS A 69 -1.18 -53.18 16.71
C LYS A 69 -2.25 -54.06 16.06
#